data_AF-A0A5B9G278-F1
#
_entry.id   AF-A0A5B9G278-F1
#
_cell.length_a   1.000
_cell.length_b   1.000
_cell.length_c   1.000
_cell.angle_alpha   90.00
_cell.angle_beta   90.00
_cell.angle_gamma   90.00
#
_symmetry.space_group_name_H-M   'P 1'
#
loop_
_entity.id
_entity.type
_entity.pdbx_description
1 polymer ?
#
loop_
_entity_poly.entity_id
_entity_poly.type
_entity_poly.pdbx_seq_one_letter_code
_entity_poly.pdbx_strand_id
1 'polypeptide(L)'
;MKTIYYLFGLVVMAVLTLVSCESKPSLQKYFVEKSQSNEFMAFDLGTDIIKAAGSDNLSADQEKALKAVRKLNILIFKSDSTDTNVVHYKEETTKVKSILKNGDYEELMRVGSGKEGASINMLGENDDIDEFVVFLRKDGVFGLIRVLGDEMTPTDVLTIMQLVEKSGVDMAQLQPALNQINGNKG
;
A
#
# COMPACT_ATOMS: atom_id res chain seq x y z
N MET A 1 -25.60 -45.09 3.12
CA MET A 1 -25.09 -44.56 4.40
C MET A 1 -23.66 -44.02 4.29
N LYS A 2 -22.68 -44.77 3.75
CA LYS A 2 -21.29 -44.29 3.57
C LYS A 2 -21.16 -42.94 2.83
N THR A 3 -21.92 -42.73 1.76
CA THR A 3 -21.86 -41.49 0.95
C THR A 3 -22.30 -40.24 1.72
N ILE A 4 -23.21 -40.38 2.69
CA ILE A 4 -23.66 -39.29 3.58
C ILE A 4 -22.58 -38.91 4.58
N TYR A 5 -21.82 -39.89 5.10
CA TYR A 5 -20.67 -39.60 5.97
C TYR A 5 -19.53 -38.90 5.22
N TYR A 6 -19.30 -39.23 3.95
CA TYR A 6 -18.32 -38.51 3.11
C TYR A 6 -18.76 -37.07 2.81
N LEU A 7 -20.04 -36.85 2.51
CA LEU A 7 -20.58 -35.51 2.30
C LEU A 7 -20.51 -34.66 3.57
N PHE A 8 -20.81 -35.26 4.73
CA PHE A 8 -20.71 -34.58 6.01
C PHE A 8 -19.25 -34.25 6.37
N GLY A 9 -18.31 -35.17 6.10
CA GLY A 9 -16.88 -34.93 6.30
C GLY A 9 -16.32 -33.81 5.42
N LEU A 10 -16.75 -33.73 4.16
CA LEU A 10 -16.33 -32.67 3.22
C LEU A 10 -16.88 -31.29 3.62
N VAL A 11 -18.12 -31.23 4.12
CA VAL A 11 -18.73 -30.00 4.64
C VAL A 11 -18.00 -29.53 5.91
N VAL A 12 -17.70 -30.44 6.84
CA VAL A 12 -16.96 -30.08 8.07
C VAL A 12 -15.53 -29.61 7.75
N MET A 13 -14.84 -30.24 6.79
CA MET A 13 -13.51 -29.80 6.34
C MET A 13 -13.55 -28.42 5.67
N ALA A 14 -14.57 -28.15 4.84
CA ALA A 14 -14.76 -26.85 4.20
C ALA A 14 -15.10 -25.73 5.20
N VAL A 15 -15.86 -26.05 6.27
CA VAL A 15 -16.14 -25.08 7.35
C VAL A 15 -14.89 -24.81 8.18
N LEU A 16 -14.05 -25.82 8.43
CA LEU A 16 -12.79 -25.65 9.18
C LEU A 16 -11.76 -24.78 8.43
N THR A 17 -11.76 -24.78 7.08
CA THR A 17 -10.90 -23.87 6.29
C THR A 17 -11.34 -22.40 6.35
N LEU A 18 -12.60 -22.11 6.67
CA LEU A 18 -13.11 -20.73 6.79
C LEU A 18 -12.77 -20.09 8.15
N VAL A 19 -12.35 -20.87 9.15
CA VAL A 19 -12.04 -20.37 10.50
C VAL A 19 -10.58 -19.93 10.65
N SER A 20 -9.74 -20.10 9.63
CA SER A 20 -8.36 -19.57 9.61
C SER A 20 -8.29 -18.11 9.12
N CYS A 21 -9.40 -17.39 9.15
CA CYS A 21 -9.39 -15.95 8.91
C CYS A 21 -8.80 -15.30 10.18
N GLU A 22 -7.48 -15.15 10.20
CA GLU A 22 -6.79 -14.47 11.28
C GLU A 22 -7.40 -13.08 11.41
N SER A 23 -7.99 -12.78 12.58
CA SER A 23 -8.68 -11.51 12.84
C SER A 23 -7.73 -10.32 12.96
N LYS A 24 -6.46 -10.49 12.58
CA LYS A 24 -5.46 -9.42 12.57
C LYS A 24 -5.79 -8.44 11.43
N PRO A 25 -5.73 -7.12 11.69
CA PRO A 25 -5.86 -6.13 10.63
C PRO A 25 -4.76 -6.35 9.57
N SER A 26 -5.15 -6.67 8.34
CA SER A 26 -4.23 -6.77 7.21
C SER A 26 -4.23 -5.49 6.39
N LEU A 27 -3.12 -5.20 5.71
CA LEU A 27 -3.04 -4.02 4.86
C LEU A 27 -4.00 -4.10 3.68
N GLN A 28 -4.17 -5.29 3.09
CA GLN A 28 -5.13 -5.50 2.02
C GLN A 28 -6.56 -5.13 2.45
N LYS A 29 -6.99 -5.62 3.63
CA LYS A 29 -8.32 -5.28 4.17
C LYS A 29 -8.45 -3.79 4.43
N TYR A 30 -7.40 -3.17 4.98
CA TYR A 30 -7.35 -1.72 5.18
C TYR A 30 -7.52 -0.95 3.86
N PHE A 31 -6.86 -1.35 2.77
CA PHE A 31 -7.05 -0.73 1.45
C PHE A 31 -8.48 -0.87 0.93
N VAL A 32 -9.10 -2.04 1.07
CA VAL A 32 -10.49 -2.27 0.66
C VAL A 32 -11.45 -1.39 1.46
N GLU A 33 -11.31 -1.34 2.78
CA GLU A 33 -12.20 -0.55 3.65
C GLU A 33 -12.03 0.95 3.42
N LYS A 34 -10.79 1.43 3.34
CA LYS A 34 -10.52 2.87 3.23
C LYS A 34 -10.73 3.43 1.84
N SER A 35 -10.61 2.62 0.79
CA SER A 35 -10.96 3.06 -0.58
C SER A 35 -12.44 3.39 -0.76
N GLN A 36 -13.32 2.89 0.12
CA GLN A 36 -14.74 3.19 0.14
C GLN A 36 -15.11 4.35 1.09
N SER A 37 -14.13 4.88 1.86
CA SER A 37 -14.36 5.98 2.78
C SER A 37 -14.27 7.33 2.08
N ASN A 38 -15.12 8.28 2.49
CA ASN A 38 -15.09 9.66 2.01
C ASN A 38 -13.92 10.49 2.58
N GLU A 39 -13.21 9.96 3.58
CA GLU A 39 -12.07 10.62 4.24
C GLU A 39 -10.73 10.33 3.54
N PHE A 40 -10.70 9.33 2.66
CA PHE A 40 -9.51 8.91 1.94
C PHE A 40 -9.65 9.17 0.45
N MET A 41 -8.53 9.51 -0.17
CA MET A 41 -8.38 9.44 -1.62
C MET A 41 -7.68 8.13 -1.95
N ALA A 42 -8.26 7.35 -2.86
CA ALA A 42 -7.75 6.06 -3.27
C ALA A 42 -7.49 6.01 -4.78
N PHE A 43 -6.32 5.50 -5.17
CA PHE A 43 -5.93 5.36 -6.58
C PHE A 43 -5.36 3.98 -6.84
N ASP A 44 -5.85 3.33 -7.89
CA ASP A 44 -5.30 2.08 -8.40
C ASP A 44 -4.63 2.38 -9.73
N LEU A 45 -3.30 2.30 -9.77
CA LEU A 45 -2.51 2.58 -10.96
C LEU A 45 -1.95 1.27 -11.53
N GLY A 46 -2.09 1.11 -12.84
CA GLY A 46 -1.40 0.07 -13.59
C GLY A 46 0.05 0.44 -13.87
N THR A 47 0.82 -0.53 -14.32
CA THR A 47 2.26 -0.37 -14.67
C THR A 47 2.51 0.67 -15.75
N ASP A 48 1.52 0.93 -16.60
CA ASP A 48 1.66 1.81 -17.76
C ASP A 48 1.88 3.27 -17.34
N ILE A 49 1.31 3.68 -16.21
CA ILE A 49 1.50 5.02 -15.66
C ILE A 49 2.92 5.18 -15.10
N ILE A 50 3.47 4.14 -14.49
CA ILE A 50 4.85 4.16 -13.95
C ILE A 50 5.86 4.18 -15.11
N LYS A 51 5.61 3.42 -16.17
CA LYS A 51 6.43 3.45 -17.40
C LYS A 51 6.38 4.82 -18.07
N ALA A 52 5.21 5.44 -18.16
CA ALA A 52 5.04 6.77 -18.72
C ALA A 52 5.69 7.89 -17.87
N ALA A 53 5.81 7.68 -16.55
CA ALA A 53 6.56 8.58 -15.65
C ALA A 53 8.08 8.34 -15.69
N GLY A 54 8.53 7.21 -16.26
CA GLY A 54 9.94 6.94 -16.53
C GLY A 54 10.49 7.80 -17.65
N SER A 55 11.79 8.04 -17.65
CA SER A 55 12.49 8.70 -18.75
C SER A 55 12.53 7.78 -19.98
N ASP A 56 12.61 8.35 -21.19
CA ASP A 56 12.66 7.61 -22.47
C ASP A 56 13.85 6.62 -22.58
N ASN A 57 14.79 6.63 -21.62
CA ASN A 57 15.96 5.76 -21.55
C ASN A 57 16.11 5.12 -20.15
N LEU A 58 15.36 4.05 -19.90
CA LEU A 58 15.57 3.20 -18.72
C LEU A 58 16.77 2.27 -18.94
N SER A 59 17.57 2.03 -17.90
CA SER A 59 18.56 0.95 -17.90
C SER A 59 17.88 -0.42 -17.86
N ALA A 60 18.63 -1.48 -18.18
CA ALA A 60 18.11 -2.85 -18.14
C ALA A 60 17.57 -3.23 -16.74
N ASP A 61 18.26 -2.80 -15.68
CA ASP A 61 17.85 -3.06 -14.30
C ASP A 61 16.57 -2.29 -13.93
N GLN A 62 16.44 -1.05 -14.42
CA GLN A 62 15.23 -0.25 -14.22
C GLN A 62 14.03 -0.85 -14.96
N GLU A 63 14.23 -1.33 -16.18
CA GLU A 63 13.19 -1.98 -16.96
C GLU A 63 12.76 -3.32 -16.31
N LYS A 64 13.72 -4.10 -15.80
CA LYS A 64 13.44 -5.32 -15.05
C LYS A 64 12.60 -5.03 -13.81
N ALA A 65 13.03 -4.09 -12.97
CA ALA A 65 12.32 -3.74 -11.74
C ALA A 65 10.89 -3.26 -12.02
N LEU A 66 10.68 -2.46 -13.08
CA LEU A 66 9.35 -1.99 -13.47
C LEU A 66 8.46 -3.10 -14.07
N LYS A 67 9.04 -4.13 -14.70
CA LYS A 67 8.28 -5.29 -15.20
C LYS A 67 7.80 -6.20 -14.07
N ALA A 68 8.53 -6.25 -12.97
CA ALA A 68 8.15 -7.03 -11.80
C ALA A 68 6.96 -6.42 -11.05
N VAL A 69 6.72 -5.10 -11.19
CA VAL A 69 5.53 -4.45 -10.63
C VAL A 69 4.29 -4.91 -11.38
N ARG A 70 3.28 -5.36 -10.64
CA ARG A 70 1.97 -5.79 -11.18
C ARG A 70 0.88 -4.78 -10.90
N LYS A 71 0.83 -4.23 -9.68
CA LYS A 71 -0.22 -3.29 -9.27
C LYS A 71 0.32 -2.29 -8.26
N LEU A 72 -0.12 -1.04 -8.39
CA LEU A 72 0.13 0.01 -7.40
C LEU A 72 -1.20 0.51 -6.83
N ASN A 73 -1.28 0.62 -5.51
CA ASN A 73 -2.44 1.14 -4.79
C ASN A 73 -1.97 2.30 -3.91
N ILE A 74 -2.67 3.42 -3.96
CA ILE A 74 -2.35 4.61 -3.18
C ILE A 74 -3.55 4.95 -2.32
N LEU A 75 -3.32 5.18 -1.03
CA LEU A 75 -4.26 5.84 -0.12
C LEU A 75 -3.65 7.13 0.40
N ILE A 76 -4.42 8.20 0.40
CA ILE A 76 -4.02 9.49 0.98
C ILE A 76 -5.10 9.95 1.94
N PHE A 77 -4.70 10.30 3.15
CA PHE A 77 -5.52 10.97 4.14
C PHE A 77 -4.94 12.36 4.38
N LYS A 78 -5.78 13.39 4.36
CA LYS A 78 -5.40 14.76 4.69
C LYS A 78 -6.21 15.22 5.89
N SER A 79 -5.53 15.61 6.96
CA SER A 79 -6.19 16.21 8.10
C SER A 79 -6.75 17.58 7.72
N ASP A 80 -7.97 17.87 8.13
CA ASP A 80 -8.56 19.20 8.09
C ASP A 80 -8.55 19.88 9.47
N SER A 81 -9.09 21.10 9.55
CA SER A 81 -9.11 21.90 10.79
C SER A 81 -10.19 21.47 11.80
N THR A 82 -10.95 20.41 11.55
CA THR A 82 -11.98 19.92 12.47
C THR A 82 -11.38 18.95 13.49
N ASP A 83 -11.77 19.09 14.76
CA ASP A 83 -11.24 18.26 15.84
C ASP A 83 -11.49 16.76 15.60
N THR A 84 -12.65 16.41 15.04
CA THR A 84 -13.01 15.03 14.69
C THR A 84 -12.06 14.43 13.67
N ASN A 85 -11.74 15.16 12.60
CA ASN A 85 -10.84 14.66 11.55
C ASN A 85 -9.38 14.57 12.04
N VAL A 86 -8.94 15.48 12.91
CA VAL A 86 -7.62 15.41 13.57
C VAL A 86 -7.50 14.18 14.47
N VAL A 87 -8.58 13.78 15.16
CA VAL A 87 -8.61 12.54 15.94
C VAL A 87 -8.52 11.33 15.00
N HIS A 88 -9.32 11.29 13.94
CA HIS A 88 -9.29 10.20 12.95
C HIS A 88 -7.91 10.07 12.29
N TYR A 89 -7.24 11.18 11.93
CA TYR A 89 -5.87 11.16 11.41
C TYR A 89 -4.91 10.39 12.33
N LYS A 90 -4.97 10.65 13.64
CA LYS A 90 -4.10 9.99 14.63
C LYS A 90 -4.45 8.52 14.79
N GLU A 91 -5.74 8.19 14.81
CA GLU A 91 -6.21 6.81 14.89
C GLU A 91 -5.76 6.00 13.67
N GLU A 92 -6.00 6.51 12.47
CA GLU A 92 -5.64 5.84 11.22
C GLU A 92 -4.11 5.73 11.06
N THR A 93 -3.36 6.76 11.43
CA THR A 93 -1.89 6.69 11.52
C THR A 93 -1.43 5.56 12.47
N THR A 94 -2.11 5.40 13.60
CA THR A 94 -1.77 4.36 14.59
C THR A 94 -2.14 2.97 14.07
N LYS A 95 -3.29 2.83 13.40
CA LYS A 95 -3.72 1.58 12.75
C LYS A 95 -2.72 1.14 11.69
N VAL A 96 -2.33 2.03 10.77
CA VAL A 96 -1.34 1.71 9.72
C VAL A 96 0.00 1.28 10.32
N LYS A 97 0.52 2.03 11.31
CA LYS A 97 1.76 1.63 12.00
C LYS A 97 1.64 0.27 12.68
N SER A 98 0.49 -0.03 13.27
CA SER A 98 0.23 -1.33 13.90
C SER A 98 0.22 -2.46 12.87
N ILE A 99 -0.42 -2.24 11.71
CA ILE A 99 -0.45 -3.22 10.60
C ILE A 99 0.97 -3.50 10.10
N LEU A 100 1.76 -2.45 9.86
CA LEU A 100 3.12 -2.59 9.35
C LEU A 100 4.10 -3.19 10.38
N LYS A 101 3.85 -3.01 11.68
CA LYS A 101 4.71 -3.55 12.75
C LYS A 101 4.34 -4.98 13.15
N ASN A 102 3.05 -5.30 13.19
CA ASN A 102 2.55 -6.57 13.71
C ASN A 102 2.14 -7.56 12.61
N GLY A 103 2.08 -7.11 11.36
CA GLY A 103 1.99 -7.99 10.20
C GLY A 103 3.34 -8.61 9.88
N ASP A 104 3.37 -9.44 8.84
CA ASP A 104 4.57 -10.14 8.38
C ASP A 104 5.53 -9.25 7.56
N TYR A 105 5.48 -7.93 7.79
CA TYR A 105 6.32 -6.97 7.08
C TYR A 105 7.68 -6.79 7.75
N GLU A 106 8.73 -6.74 6.94
CA GLU A 106 10.09 -6.36 7.34
C GLU A 106 10.39 -4.90 6.97
N GLU A 107 10.81 -4.08 7.94
CA GLU A 107 11.19 -2.68 7.71
C GLU A 107 12.55 -2.63 6.99
N LEU A 108 12.55 -2.21 5.72
CA LEU A 108 13.78 -2.02 4.94
C LEU A 108 14.51 -0.76 5.37
N MET A 109 13.77 0.35 5.48
CA MET A 109 14.32 1.65 5.89
C MET A 109 13.24 2.56 6.46
N ARG A 110 13.66 3.47 7.33
CA ARG A 110 12.81 4.51 7.91
C ARG A 110 13.59 5.79 8.12
N VAL A 111 12.97 6.91 7.81
CA VAL A 111 13.51 8.26 7.98
C VAL A 111 12.51 9.15 8.69
N GLY A 112 13.02 10.09 9.48
CA GLY A 112 12.20 10.99 10.30
C GLY A 112 11.65 10.34 11.57
N SER A 113 11.05 11.16 12.43
CA SER A 113 10.45 10.72 13.69
C SER A 113 9.30 11.64 14.11
N GLY A 114 8.41 11.14 14.97
CA GLY A 114 7.29 11.94 15.47
C GLY A 114 6.21 12.17 14.39
N LYS A 115 5.94 13.44 14.08
CA LYS A 115 4.82 13.88 13.21
C LYS A 115 5.13 13.75 11.71
N GLU A 116 6.41 13.73 11.35
CA GLU A 116 6.88 13.60 9.98
C GLU A 116 7.76 12.37 9.83
N GLY A 117 7.79 11.80 8.63
CA GLY A 117 8.70 10.71 8.29
C GLY A 117 8.16 9.78 7.22
N ALA A 118 9.04 8.90 6.76
CA ALA A 118 8.76 7.87 5.77
C ALA A 118 9.27 6.52 6.26
N SER A 119 8.59 5.44 5.89
CA SER A 119 9.08 4.07 6.08
C SER A 119 8.78 3.22 4.86
N ILE A 120 9.70 2.33 4.53
CA ILE A 120 9.54 1.31 3.49
C ILE A 120 9.55 -0.05 4.18
N ASN A 121 8.51 -0.82 3.96
CA ASN A 121 8.34 -2.15 4.56
C ASN A 121 8.06 -3.15 3.44
N MET A 122 8.63 -4.35 3.53
CA MET A 122 8.53 -5.40 2.52
C MET A 122 7.83 -6.62 3.11
N LEU A 123 7.13 -7.38 2.28
CA LEU A 123 6.49 -8.63 2.61
C LEU A 123 6.84 -9.63 1.51
N GLY A 124 7.32 -10.81 1.91
CA GLY A 124 7.75 -11.86 1.01
C GLY A 124 8.53 -12.95 1.74
N GLU A 125 9.09 -13.89 0.99
CA GLU A 125 9.87 -15.00 1.52
C GLU A 125 11.30 -14.98 0.97
N ASN A 126 12.28 -14.94 1.88
CA ASN A 126 13.70 -14.82 1.55
C ASN A 126 14.00 -13.56 0.71
N ASP A 127 14.53 -13.73 -0.51
CA ASP A 127 14.87 -12.64 -1.42
C ASP A 127 13.72 -12.30 -2.39
N ASP A 128 12.59 -13.02 -2.33
CA ASP A 128 11.40 -12.76 -3.14
C ASP A 128 10.40 -11.89 -2.38
N ILE A 129 10.07 -10.74 -2.94
CA ILE A 129 9.23 -9.71 -2.35
C ILE A 129 7.92 -9.65 -3.14
N ASP A 130 6.85 -10.15 -2.55
CA ASP A 130 5.51 -10.08 -3.14
C ASP A 130 4.93 -8.67 -3.09
N GLU A 131 5.28 -7.94 -2.02
CA GLU A 131 4.70 -6.65 -1.71
C GLU A 131 5.70 -5.74 -1.00
N PHE A 132 5.71 -4.46 -1.36
CA PHE A 132 6.31 -3.44 -0.51
C PHE A 132 5.40 -2.23 -0.35
N VAL A 133 5.61 -1.53 0.77
CA VAL A 133 4.73 -0.48 1.24
C VAL A 133 5.55 0.71 1.67
N VAL A 134 5.25 1.86 1.07
CA VAL A 134 5.79 3.15 1.45
C VAL A 134 4.74 3.90 2.26
N PHE A 135 5.07 4.22 3.52
CA PHE A 135 4.23 5.01 4.39
C PHE A 135 4.88 6.37 4.66
N LEU A 136 4.22 7.45 4.24
CA LEU A 136 4.70 8.82 4.29
C LEU A 136 3.81 9.66 5.20
N ARG A 137 4.40 10.55 5.99
CA ARG A 137 3.68 11.51 6.83
C ARG A 137 4.36 12.86 6.80
N LYS A 138 3.59 13.91 6.52
CA LYS A 138 4.05 15.30 6.54
C LYS A 138 2.88 16.27 6.66
N ASP A 139 2.99 17.30 7.50
CA ASP A 139 2.03 18.40 7.58
C ASP A 139 0.54 17.98 7.71
N GLY A 140 0.26 16.95 8.52
CA GLY A 140 -1.11 16.44 8.69
C GLY A 140 -1.64 15.63 7.51
N VAL A 141 -0.80 15.32 6.53
CA VAL A 141 -1.10 14.39 5.44
C VAL A 141 -0.34 13.09 5.71
N PHE A 142 -1.01 11.96 5.52
CA PHE A 142 -0.33 10.69 5.36
C PHE A 142 -0.69 10.01 4.04
N GLY A 143 0.30 9.38 3.44
CA GLY A 143 0.18 8.61 2.22
C GLY A 143 0.64 7.18 2.46
N LEU A 144 -0.07 6.23 1.87
CA LEU A 144 0.25 4.81 1.90
C LEU A 144 0.28 4.31 0.45
N ILE A 145 1.46 3.99 -0.05
CA ILE A 145 1.66 3.45 -1.39
C ILE A 145 2.01 1.98 -1.22
N ARG A 146 1.16 1.12 -1.76
CA ARG A 146 1.33 -0.33 -1.77
C ARG A 146 1.64 -0.78 -3.18
N VAL A 147 2.70 -1.53 -3.33
CA VAL A 147 3.15 -2.07 -4.61
C VAL A 147 3.15 -3.58 -4.51
N LEU A 148 2.38 -4.21 -5.39
CA LEU A 148 2.36 -5.64 -5.60
C LEU A 148 3.17 -5.95 -6.83
N GLY A 149 4.02 -6.96 -6.74
CA GLY A 149 4.80 -7.47 -7.85
C GLY A 149 4.98 -8.97 -7.72
N ASP A 150 5.66 -9.52 -8.72
CA ASP A 150 6.00 -10.94 -8.76
C ASP A 150 7.53 -11.02 -8.98
N GLU A 151 8.24 -11.88 -8.23
CA GLU A 151 9.70 -12.05 -8.31
C GLU A 151 10.52 -10.75 -8.08
N MET A 152 10.03 -9.85 -7.21
CA MET A 152 10.79 -8.63 -6.88
C MET A 152 11.88 -8.96 -5.86
N THR A 153 13.05 -8.35 -6.00
CA THR A 153 14.10 -8.41 -4.97
C THR A 153 14.15 -7.11 -4.16
N PRO A 154 14.78 -7.08 -2.96
CA PRO A 154 15.04 -5.84 -2.25
C PRO A 154 15.79 -4.79 -3.09
N THR A 155 16.62 -5.23 -4.03
CA THR A 155 17.30 -4.34 -4.99
C THR A 155 16.30 -3.70 -5.95
N ASP A 156 15.36 -4.48 -6.49
CA ASP A 156 14.32 -3.97 -7.39
C ASP A 156 13.45 -2.92 -6.66
N VAL A 157 13.11 -3.14 -5.38
CA VAL A 157 12.40 -2.14 -4.54
C VAL A 157 13.16 -0.82 -4.48
N LEU A 158 14.46 -0.86 -4.18
CA LEU A 158 15.31 0.34 -4.15
C LEU A 158 15.38 1.02 -5.52
N THR A 159 15.50 0.26 -6.60
CA THR A 159 15.50 0.79 -7.97
C THR A 159 14.19 1.51 -8.31
N ILE A 160 13.05 0.94 -7.95
CA ILE A 160 11.73 1.57 -8.17
C ILE A 160 11.63 2.88 -7.38
N MET A 161 12.08 2.90 -6.13
CA MET A 161 12.08 4.13 -5.31
C MET A 161 12.95 5.24 -5.91
N GLN A 162 14.15 4.89 -6.40
CA GLN A 162 15.02 5.84 -7.08
C GLN A 162 14.43 6.34 -8.40
N LEU A 163 13.69 5.50 -9.13
CA LEU A 163 12.99 5.91 -10.34
C LEU A 163 11.91 6.95 -10.03
N VAL A 164 11.11 6.70 -9.00
CA VAL A 164 10.08 7.65 -8.55
C VAL A 164 10.73 8.95 -8.09
N GLU A 165 11.80 8.90 -7.29
CA GLU A 165 12.55 10.09 -6.88
C GLU A 165 13.10 10.89 -8.07
N LYS A 166 13.74 10.21 -9.04
CA LYS A 166 14.32 10.83 -10.24
C LYS A 166 13.29 11.37 -11.22
N SER A 167 12.09 10.78 -11.26
CA SER A 167 11.00 11.30 -12.09
C SER A 167 10.55 12.69 -11.66
N GLY A 168 10.99 13.15 -10.48
CA GLY A 168 10.64 14.46 -9.95
C GLY A 168 9.18 14.53 -9.50
N VAL A 169 8.49 13.38 -9.40
CA VAL A 169 7.14 13.26 -8.84
C VAL A 169 7.21 13.57 -7.35
N ASP A 170 7.18 14.86 -7.06
CA ASP A 170 6.95 15.39 -5.72
C ASP A 170 5.46 15.25 -5.40
N MET A 171 5.12 15.07 -4.13
CA MET A 171 3.74 15.23 -3.63
C MET A 171 3.13 16.56 -4.10
N ALA A 172 3.95 17.61 -4.29
CA ALA A 172 3.54 18.87 -4.91
C ALA A 172 2.99 18.72 -6.34
N GLN A 173 3.52 17.81 -7.15
CA GLN A 173 3.04 17.54 -8.52
C GLN A 173 1.80 16.66 -8.57
N LEU A 174 1.52 15.91 -7.49
CA LEU A 174 0.25 15.22 -7.30
C LEU A 174 -0.84 16.18 -6.80
N GLN A 175 -0.49 17.34 -6.23
CA GLN A 175 -1.46 18.33 -5.72
C GLN A 175 -2.52 18.77 -6.72
N PRO A 176 -2.26 18.98 -8.03
CA PRO A 176 -3.30 19.30 -8.99
C PRO A 176 -4.36 18.21 -9.11
N ALA A 177 -3.97 16.93 -9.11
CA ALA A 177 -4.91 15.81 -9.06
C ALA A 177 -5.68 15.79 -7.73
N LEU A 178 -5.02 16.09 -6.61
CA LEU A 178 -5.68 16.24 -5.30
C LEU A 178 -6.66 17.45 -5.26
N ASN A 179 -6.35 18.53 -5.97
CA ASN A 179 -7.13 19.77 -5.99
C ASN A 179 -8.34 19.68 -6.92
N GLN A 180 -8.25 18.96 -8.05
CA GLN A 180 -9.38 18.70 -8.93
C GLN A 180 -10.49 17.90 -8.23
N ILE A 181 -10.13 17.09 -7.24
CA ILE A 181 -11.08 16.32 -6.42
C ILE A 181 -11.77 17.22 -5.38
N ASN A 182 -11.07 18.22 -4.82
CA ASN A 182 -11.68 19.23 -3.93
C ASN A 182 -12.64 20.18 -4.66
N GLY A 183 -12.43 20.42 -5.96
CA GLY A 183 -13.27 21.30 -6.77
C GLY A 183 -14.57 20.70 -7.30
N ASN A 184 -14.73 19.37 -7.26
CA ASN A 184 -15.93 18.68 -7.78
C ASN A 184 -16.98 18.37 -6.69
N LYS A 185 -16.90 19.06 -5.54
CA LYS A 185 -17.90 19.04 -4.46
C LYS A 185 -18.62 20.40 -4.33
N GLY A 186 -18.89 21.05 -5.47
CA GLY A 186 -19.83 22.17 -5.59
C GLY A 186 -21.18 21.69 -6.09
#